data_AF-A0A8T5UU95-F1
#
_entry.id   AF-A0A8T5UU95-F1
#
_cell.length_a   1.000
_cell.length_b   1.000
_cell.length_c   1.000
_cell.angle_alpha   90.00
_cell.angle_beta   90.00
_cell.angle_gamma   90.00
#
_symmetry.space_group_name_H-M   'P 1'
#
loop_
_entity.id
_entity.type
_entity.pdbx_description
1 polymer ?
#
loop_
_entity_poly.entity_id
_entity_poly.type
_entity_poly.pdbx_seq_one_letter_code
_entity_poly.pdbx_strand_id
1 'polypeptide(L)'
;HNFAFIGLLTCAKCGCAITAEIQKNKYVYYHCTSYKGKCGNQFIREEILTEKLGELVKKIRIEPKIINWLKEALLMSHKDEQEYHNSQIKSLQAQYNKLQHRLDKIYIDKLDEIVTTEYYQEKTNEWKDEQSKMLNNIERHKEANTNYFEQGLRILELVQKAYSAYL
;
A
#
# COMPACT_ATOMS: atom_id res chain seq x y z
N HIS A 1 -0.80 -29.16 9.19
CA HIS A 1 0.18 -29.45 8.13
C HIS A 1 0.04 -28.33 7.10
N ASN A 2 1.11 -27.60 6.82
CA ASN A 2 1.11 -26.50 5.85
C ASN A 2 1.78 -27.01 4.57
N PHE A 3 1.06 -27.02 3.45
CA PHE A 3 1.53 -27.53 2.16
C PHE A 3 1.67 -26.37 1.18
N ALA A 4 2.81 -26.28 0.50
CA ALA A 4 3.24 -25.08 -0.22
C ALA A 4 2.26 -24.57 -1.29
N PHE A 5 1.53 -25.46 -1.97
CA PHE A 5 0.72 -25.10 -3.14
C PHE A 5 -0.80 -25.25 -2.96
N ILE A 6 -1.28 -25.52 -1.73
CA ILE A 6 -2.72 -25.59 -1.47
C ILE A 6 -3.35 -24.21 -1.68
N GLY A 7 -4.49 -24.18 -2.37
CA GLY A 7 -5.21 -22.93 -2.70
C GLY A 7 -4.68 -22.19 -3.93
N LEU A 8 -3.50 -22.57 -4.44
CA LEU A 8 -2.92 -21.97 -5.65
C LEU A 8 -3.21 -22.78 -6.93
N LEU A 9 -3.56 -24.05 -6.78
CA LEU A 9 -3.66 -25.00 -7.89
C LEU A 9 -5.11 -25.47 -8.12
N THR A 10 -5.52 -25.46 -9.38
CA THR A 10 -6.83 -25.94 -9.83
C THR A 10 -6.66 -27.05 -10.88
N CYS A 11 -7.44 -28.12 -10.75
CA CYS A 11 -7.42 -29.22 -11.70
C CYS A 11 -7.95 -28.77 -13.06
N ALA A 12 -7.11 -28.80 -14.10
CA ALA A 12 -7.50 -28.41 -15.45
C ALA A 12 -8.62 -29.27 -16.05
N LYS A 13 -8.80 -30.52 -15.59
CA LYS A 13 -9.83 -31.43 -16.13
C LYS A 13 -11.23 -31.15 -15.60
N CYS A 14 -11.38 -30.87 -14.30
CA CYS A 14 -12.69 -30.75 -13.66
C CYS A 14 -12.91 -29.45 -12.89
N GLY A 15 -11.91 -28.57 -12.82
CA GLY A 15 -11.98 -27.28 -12.13
C GLY A 15 -12.04 -27.38 -10.60
N CYS A 16 -11.82 -28.56 -10.02
CA CYS A 16 -11.75 -28.71 -8.56
C CYS A 16 -10.39 -28.24 -8.04
N ALA A 17 -10.35 -27.79 -6.78
CA ALA A 17 -9.10 -27.48 -6.09
C ALA A 17 -8.19 -28.71 -6.02
N ILE A 18 -6.89 -28.47 -6.05
CA ILE A 18 -5.87 -29.48 -5.75
C ILE A 18 -5.52 -29.39 -4.27
N THR A 19 -5.46 -30.55 -3.61
CA THR A 19 -5.02 -30.72 -2.22
C THR A 19 -3.73 -31.53 -2.17
N ALA A 20 -3.11 -31.63 -1.00
CA ALA A 20 -1.92 -32.43 -0.78
C ALA A 20 -2.09 -33.43 0.38
N GLU A 21 -1.35 -34.53 0.29
CA GLU A 21 -1.25 -35.54 1.34
C GLU A 21 0.19 -36.06 1.47
N ILE A 22 0.53 -36.60 2.64
CA ILE A 22 1.83 -37.23 2.90
C ILE A 22 1.69 -38.74 2.71
N GLN A 23 2.44 -39.30 1.78
CA GLN A 23 2.55 -40.74 1.59
C GLN A 23 3.88 -41.26 2.15
N LYS A 24 3.83 -42.45 2.75
CA LYS A 24 4.99 -43.15 3.35
C LYS A 24 5.75 -42.31 4.38
N ASN A 25 5.04 -41.45 5.12
CA ASN A 25 5.59 -40.49 6.10
C ASN A 25 6.74 -39.61 5.59
N LYS A 26 6.91 -39.47 4.27
CA LYS A 26 8.09 -38.81 3.69
C LYS A 26 7.77 -37.95 2.47
N TYR A 27 6.88 -38.40 1.59
CA TYR A 27 6.68 -37.76 0.29
C TYR A 27 5.34 -37.03 0.24
N VAL A 28 5.38 -35.76 -0.14
CA VAL A 28 4.17 -34.95 -0.36
C VAL A 28 3.69 -35.14 -1.79
N TYR A 29 2.42 -35.50 -1.94
CA TYR A 29 1.74 -35.66 -3.21
C TYR A 29 0.55 -34.72 -3.31
N TYR A 30 0.40 -34.08 -4.47
CA TYR A 30 -0.74 -33.24 -4.79
C TYR A 30 -1.71 -33.98 -5.70
N HIS A 31 -3.00 -33.85 -5.44
CA HIS A 31 -4.06 -34.46 -6.23
C HIS A 31 -5.34 -33.63 -6.25
N CYS A 32 -6.17 -33.88 -7.25
CA CYS A 32 -7.51 -33.29 -7.33
C CYS A 32 -8.39 -33.83 -6.20
N THR A 33 -9.14 -32.97 -5.51
CA THR A 33 -10.11 -33.37 -4.48
C THR A 33 -11.23 -34.27 -5.02
N SER A 34 -11.43 -34.29 -6.35
CA SER A 34 -12.46 -35.09 -7.02
C SER A 34 -13.88 -34.83 -6.50
N TYR A 35 -14.13 -33.61 -5.98
CA TYR A 35 -15.43 -33.21 -5.44
C TYR A 35 -16.56 -33.33 -6.48
N LYS A 36 -16.27 -33.05 -7.75
CA LYS A 36 -17.19 -33.21 -8.89
C LYS A 36 -17.14 -34.62 -9.53
N GLY A 37 -16.57 -35.61 -8.83
CA GLY A 37 -16.34 -36.97 -9.33
C GLY A 37 -14.90 -37.24 -9.78
N LYS A 38 -14.59 -38.50 -10.05
CA LYS A 38 -13.25 -38.94 -10.47
C LYS A 38 -12.91 -38.40 -11.86
N CYS A 39 -12.02 -37.40 -11.90
CA CYS A 39 -11.57 -36.78 -13.15
C CYS A 39 -10.40 -37.50 -13.83
N GLY A 40 -9.91 -38.61 -13.26
CA GLY A 40 -8.77 -39.36 -13.81
C GLY A 40 -7.49 -38.54 -13.88
N ASN A 41 -7.30 -37.58 -12.96
CA ASN A 41 -6.04 -36.85 -12.85
C ASN A 41 -5.05 -37.66 -11.98
N GLN A 42 -3.77 -37.57 -12.31
CA GLN A 42 -2.72 -38.30 -11.60
C GLN A 42 -2.21 -37.50 -10.41
N PHE A 43 -1.66 -38.22 -9.43
CA PHE A 43 -0.97 -37.63 -8.30
C PHE A 43 0.40 -37.17 -8.77
N ILE A 44 0.81 -35.97 -8.34
CA ILE A 44 2.11 -35.40 -8.69
C ILE A 44 2.90 -35.14 -7.41
N ARG A 45 4.20 -35.46 -7.42
CA ARG A 45 5.09 -35.17 -6.29
C ARG A 45 5.35 -33.67 -6.18
N GLU A 46 5.49 -33.19 -4.94
CA GLU A 46 5.82 -31.79 -4.67
C GLU A 46 7.11 -31.34 -5.36
N GLU A 47 8.13 -32.21 -5.41
CA GLU A 47 9.43 -31.95 -6.08
C GLU A 47 9.23 -31.58 -7.56
N ILE A 48 8.40 -32.34 -8.28
CA ILE A 48 8.13 -32.12 -9.72
C ILE A 48 7.31 -30.84 -9.92
N LEU A 49 6.33 -30.58 -9.04
CA LEU A 49 5.55 -29.35 -9.05
C LEU A 49 6.46 -28.13 -8.86
N THR A 50 7.37 -28.21 -7.91
CA THR A 50 8.34 -27.15 -7.58
C THR A 50 9.30 -26.92 -8.75
N GLU A 51 9.80 -27.96 -9.39
CA GLU A 51 10.67 -27.79 -10.56
C GLU A 51 9.94 -27.07 -11.70
N LYS A 52 8.73 -27.52 -12.05
CA LYS A 52 7.92 -26.94 -13.14
C LYS A 52 7.49 -25.51 -12.86
N LEU A 53 7.06 -25.21 -11.64
CA LEU A 53 6.68 -23.85 -11.25
C LEU A 53 7.93 -22.95 -11.22
N GLY A 54 9.09 -23.47 -10.80
CA GLY A 54 10.35 -22.75 -10.83
C GLY A 54 10.78 -22.33 -12.23
N GLU A 55 10.61 -23.19 -13.23
CA GLU A 55 10.86 -22.82 -14.63
C GLU A 55 9.97 -21.68 -15.12
N LEU A 56 8.72 -21.60 -14.67
CA LEU A 56 7.82 -20.50 -15.00
C LEU A 56 8.23 -19.22 -14.29
N VAL A 57 8.57 -19.30 -12.99
CA VAL A 57 9.05 -18.15 -12.21
C VAL A 57 10.38 -17.62 -12.76
N LYS A 58 11.28 -18.49 -13.26
CA LYS A 58 12.51 -18.09 -13.97
C LYS A 58 12.25 -17.15 -15.14
N LYS A 59 11.15 -17.37 -15.88
CA LYS A 59 10.78 -16.56 -17.05
C LYS A 59 10.19 -15.19 -16.69
N ILE A 60 9.73 -15.01 -15.44
CA ILE A 60 9.19 -13.74 -14.93
C ILE A 60 10.31 -12.78 -14.49
N ARG A 61 11.58 -13.18 -14.62
CA ARG A 61 12.72 -12.35 -14.21
C ARG A 61 12.79 -11.07 -15.05
N ILE A 62 12.44 -9.95 -14.43
CA ILE A 62 12.65 -8.62 -14.99
C ILE A 62 14.17 -8.36 -15.02
N GLU A 63 14.67 -7.84 -16.14
CA GLU A 63 16.09 -7.51 -16.25
C GLU A 63 16.50 -6.51 -15.17
N PRO A 64 17.67 -6.70 -14.51
CA PRO A 64 18.14 -5.79 -13.47
C PRO A 64 18.20 -4.31 -13.91
N LYS A 65 18.49 -4.08 -15.20
CA LYS A 65 18.53 -2.74 -15.79
C LYS A 65 17.16 -2.05 -15.77
N ILE A 66 16.09 -2.79 -16.08
CA ILE A 66 14.72 -2.28 -16.07
C ILE A 66 14.28 -1.97 -14.63
N ILE A 67 14.64 -2.83 -13.67
CA ILE A 67 14.35 -2.59 -12.25
C ILE A 67 15.07 -1.33 -11.74
N ASN A 68 16.35 -1.16 -12.07
CA ASN A 68 17.10 0.03 -11.64
C ASN A 68 16.52 1.30 -12.25
N TRP A 69 16.20 1.29 -13.55
CA TRP A 69 15.51 2.41 -14.20
C TRP A 69 14.15 2.71 -13.53
N LEU A 70 13.35 1.69 -13.20
CA LEU A 70 12.09 1.86 -12.47
C LEU A 70 12.29 2.44 -11.07
N LYS A 71 13.32 2.00 -10.34
CA LYS A 71 13.67 2.55 -9.02
C LYS A 71 14.06 4.02 -9.13
N GLU A 72 14.89 4.38 -10.10
CA GLU A 72 15.29 5.76 -10.35
C GLU A 72 14.10 6.64 -10.74
N ALA A 73 13.23 6.16 -11.63
CA ALA A 73 12.01 6.86 -12.02
C ALA A 73 11.06 7.08 -10.84
N LEU A 74 10.87 6.06 -9.98
CA LEU A 74 10.08 6.18 -8.76
C LEU A 74 10.69 7.14 -7.74
N LEU A 75 12.00 7.11 -7.56
CA LEU A 75 12.71 8.04 -6.67
C LEU A 75 12.57 9.49 -7.13
N MET A 76 12.69 9.74 -8.44
CA MET A 76 12.51 11.08 -9.01
C MET A 76 11.06 11.55 -8.87
N SER A 77 10.08 10.71 -9.28
CA SER A 77 8.66 11.04 -9.14
C SER A 77 8.27 11.31 -7.69
N HIS A 78 8.82 10.54 -6.73
CA HIS A 78 8.56 10.74 -5.32
C HIS A 78 9.14 12.06 -4.81
N LYS A 79 10.34 12.44 -5.27
CA LYS A 79 10.95 13.71 -4.87
C LYS A 79 10.10 14.89 -5.33
N ASP A 80 9.65 14.89 -6.58
CA ASP A 80 8.81 15.96 -7.13
C ASP A 80 7.46 16.04 -6.39
N GLU A 81 6.84 14.89 -6.13
CA GLU A 81 5.59 14.79 -5.37
C GLU A 81 5.77 15.25 -3.92
N GLN A 82 6.88 14.89 -3.27
CA GLN A 82 7.22 15.32 -1.91
C GLN A 82 7.47 16.83 -1.85
N GLU A 83 8.17 17.41 -2.83
CA GLU A 83 8.35 18.86 -2.93
C GLU A 83 7.02 19.59 -3.12
N TYR A 84 6.14 19.08 -3.99
CA TYR A 84 4.79 19.60 -4.18
C TYR A 84 3.99 19.54 -2.88
N HIS A 85 3.90 18.38 -2.22
CA HIS A 85 3.17 18.24 -0.95
C HIS A 85 3.72 19.15 0.15
N ASN A 86 5.05 19.23 0.28
CA ASN A 86 5.69 20.12 1.24
C ASN A 86 5.36 21.59 0.97
N SER A 87 5.29 22.01 -0.31
CA SER A 87 4.88 23.36 -0.67
C SER A 87 3.43 23.66 -0.29
N GLN A 88 2.51 22.70 -0.49
CA GLN A 88 1.11 22.84 -0.11
C GLN A 88 0.94 22.92 1.42
N ILE A 89 1.62 22.04 2.16
CA ILE A 89 1.62 22.06 3.62
C ILE A 89 2.14 23.41 4.14
N LYS A 90 3.25 23.91 3.60
CA LYS A 90 3.79 25.23 3.98
C LYS A 90 2.80 26.36 3.71
N SER A 91 2.11 26.34 2.57
CA SER A 91 1.08 27.33 2.23
C SER A 91 -0.09 27.29 3.22
N LEU A 92 -0.59 26.09 3.54
CA LEU A 92 -1.68 25.90 4.50
C LEU A 92 -1.27 26.34 5.92
N GLN A 93 -0.05 26.02 6.35
CA GLN A 93 0.48 26.48 7.64
C GLN A 93 0.62 28.00 7.71
N ALA A 94 1.05 28.64 6.63
CA ALA A 94 1.13 30.10 6.56
C ALA A 94 -0.26 30.75 6.68
N GLN A 95 -1.29 30.15 6.06
CA GLN A 95 -2.67 30.62 6.17
C GLN A 95 -3.23 30.40 7.58
N TYR A 96 -2.99 29.23 8.18
CA TYR A 96 -3.36 28.92 9.55
C TYR A 96 -2.78 29.94 10.53
N ASN A 97 -1.48 30.26 10.42
CA ASN A 97 -0.82 31.24 11.28
C ASN A 97 -1.38 32.65 11.10
N LYS A 98 -1.74 33.04 9.87
CA LYS A 98 -2.42 34.32 9.63
C LYS A 98 -3.76 34.40 10.35
N LEU A 99 -4.56 33.33 10.32
CA LEU A 99 -5.82 33.26 11.06
C LEU A 99 -5.58 33.28 12.57
N GLN A 100 -4.55 32.57 13.05
CA GLN A 100 -4.17 32.59 14.47
C GLN A 100 -3.84 34.01 14.94
N HIS A 101 -3.01 34.74 14.20
CA HIS A 101 -2.71 36.13 14.53
C HIS A 101 -3.95 37.04 14.52
N ARG A 102 -4.92 36.79 13.64
CA ARG A 102 -6.19 37.53 13.63
C ARG A 102 -7.04 37.20 14.86
N LEU A 103 -7.06 35.94 15.28
CA LEU A 103 -7.73 35.50 16.52
C LEU A 103 -7.10 36.13 17.76
N ASP A 104 -5.77 36.19 17.82
CA ASP A 104 -5.06 36.82 18.94
C ASP A 104 -5.35 38.33 18.98
N LYS A 105 -5.40 38.98 17.81
CA LYS A 105 -5.70 40.42 17.72
C LYS A 105 -7.15 40.74 18.10
N ILE A 106 -8.12 40.01 17.55
CA ILE A 106 -9.55 40.28 17.83
C ILE A 106 -9.88 40.03 19.31
N TYR A 107 -9.13 39.17 19.99
CA TYR A 107 -9.23 38.99 21.43
C TYR A 107 -8.80 40.25 22.20
N ILE A 108 -7.66 40.85 21.83
CA ILE A 108 -7.21 42.12 22.42
C ILE A 108 -8.21 43.24 22.12
N ASP A 109 -8.62 43.38 20.86
CA ASP A 109 -9.61 44.39 20.44
C ASP A 109 -10.94 44.22 21.21
N LYS A 110 -11.28 42.99 21.60
CA LYS A 110 -12.47 42.71 22.43
C LYS A 110 -12.29 43.15 23.88
N LEU A 111 -11.10 42.93 24.46
CA LEU A 111 -10.78 43.39 25.82
C LEU A 111 -10.76 44.92 25.91
N ASP A 112 -10.33 45.59 24.85
CA ASP A 112 -10.33 47.05 24.72
C ASP A 112 -11.71 47.62 24.33
N GLU A 113 -12.76 46.79 24.31
CA GLU A 113 -14.14 47.13 23.94
C GLU A 113 -14.32 47.73 22.53
N ILE A 114 -13.33 47.56 21.65
CA ILE A 114 -13.36 48.05 20.26
C ILE A 114 -14.38 47.25 19.42
N VAL A 115 -14.58 45.97 19.75
CA VAL A 115 -15.51 45.07 19.05
C VAL A 115 -16.63 44.55 19.96
N THR A 116 -17.83 44.42 19.39
CA THR A 116 -18.99 43.84 20.09
C THR A 116 -18.79 42.35 20.36
N THR A 117 -19.52 41.83 21.35
CA THR A 117 -19.42 40.41 21.72
C THR A 117 -19.91 39.50 20.59
N GLU A 118 -20.96 39.92 19.91
CA GLU A 118 -21.58 39.21 18.79
C GLU A 118 -20.61 39.10 17.62
N TYR A 119 -19.96 40.21 17.25
CA TYR A 119 -18.98 40.23 16.16
C TYR A 119 -17.73 39.40 16.48
N TYR A 120 -17.24 39.48 17.71
CA TYR A 120 -16.12 38.64 18.17
C TYR A 120 -16.46 37.15 18.07
N GLN A 121 -17.64 36.74 18.54
CA GLN A 121 -18.07 35.34 18.51
C GLN A 121 -18.23 34.83 17.08
N GLU A 122 -18.85 35.61 16.20
CA GLU A 122 -19.03 35.26 14.78
C GLU A 122 -17.68 35.01 14.10
N LYS A 123 -16.75 35.97 14.17
CA LYS A 123 -15.44 35.87 13.52
C LYS A 123 -14.56 34.79 14.14
N THR A 124 -14.63 34.61 15.46
CA THR A 124 -13.90 33.53 16.14
C THR A 124 -14.35 32.16 15.67
N ASN A 125 -15.66 31.95 15.52
CA ASN A 125 -16.21 30.68 15.04
C ASN A 125 -15.82 30.42 13.58
N GLU A 126 -15.95 31.43 12.71
CA GLU A 126 -15.56 31.36 11.30
C GLU A 126 -14.09 30.96 11.13
N TRP A 127 -13.17 31.70 11.77
CA TRP A 127 -11.74 31.42 11.62
C TRP A 127 -11.30 30.11 12.26
N LYS A 128 -11.94 29.68 13.36
CA LYS A 128 -11.68 28.36 13.97
C LYS A 128 -12.14 27.21 13.08
N ASP A 129 -13.28 27.36 12.39
CA ASP A 129 -13.75 26.38 11.42
C ASP A 129 -12.79 26.28 10.23
N GLU A 130 -12.35 27.41 9.70
CA GLU A 130 -11.32 27.45 8.64
C GLU A 130 -10.00 26.82 9.08
N GLN A 131 -9.51 27.14 10.29
CA GLN A 131 -8.33 26.51 10.87
C GLN A 131 -8.47 24.99 10.98
N SER A 132 -9.64 24.51 11.39
CA SER A 132 -9.92 23.07 11.50
C SER A 132 -9.89 22.38 10.14
N LYS A 133 -10.46 23.00 9.10
CA LYS A 133 -10.38 22.51 7.72
C LYS A 133 -8.93 22.47 7.21
N MET A 134 -8.13 23.49 7.51
CA MET A 134 -6.72 23.53 7.13
C MET A 134 -5.91 22.42 7.81
N LEU A 135 -6.14 22.17 9.10
CA LEU A 135 -5.48 21.07 9.84
C LEU A 135 -5.81 19.70 9.24
N ASN A 136 -7.09 19.44 8.93
CA ASN A 136 -7.51 18.20 8.28
C ASN A 136 -6.84 18.00 6.92
N ASN A 137 -6.71 19.07 6.12
CA ASN A 137 -6.03 19.00 4.83
C ASN A 137 -4.52 18.73 4.98
N ILE A 138 -3.86 19.33 5.99
CA ILE A 138 -2.46 19.07 6.31
C ILE A 138 -2.27 17.59 6.70
N GLU A 139 -3.15 17.03 7.52
CA GLU A 139 -3.10 15.63 7.94
C GLU A 139 -3.23 14.68 6.75
N ARG A 140 -4.23 14.91 5.88
CA ARG A 140 -4.42 14.12 4.65
C ARG A 140 -3.20 14.12 3.73
N HIS A 141 -2.52 15.26 3.58
CA HIS A 141 -1.30 15.34 2.77
C HIS A 141 -0.11 14.58 3.38
N LYS A 142 -0.04 14.45 4.72
CA LYS A 142 1.02 13.68 5.39
C LYS A 142 0.80 12.17 5.28
N GLU A 143 -0.43 11.71 5.42
CA GLU A 143 -0.77 10.28 5.37
C GLU A 143 -0.60 9.69 3.96
N ALA A 144 -1.05 10.41 2.93
CA ALA A 144 -1.01 9.91 1.55
C ALA A 144 0.42 9.68 1.03
N ASN A 145 1.36 10.56 1.40
CA ASN A 145 2.74 10.50 0.92
C ASN A 145 3.53 9.31 1.48
N THR A 146 3.28 8.96 2.75
CA THR A 146 4.06 7.92 3.45
C THR A 146 3.73 6.51 2.95
N ASN A 147 2.46 6.25 2.62
CA ASN A 147 1.99 4.89 2.32
C ASN A 147 2.29 4.46 0.87
N TYR A 148 2.19 5.38 -0.10
CA TYR A 148 2.35 5.05 -1.53
C TYR A 148 3.79 4.61 -1.86
N PHE A 149 4.78 5.37 -1.38
CA PHE A 149 6.19 5.13 -1.73
C PHE A 149 6.74 3.84 -1.09
N GLU A 150 6.42 3.59 0.19
CA GLU A 150 6.83 2.36 0.87
C GLU A 150 6.25 1.11 0.19
N GLN A 151 4.99 1.17 -0.24
CA GLN A 151 4.36 0.06 -0.94
C GLN A 151 4.99 -0.19 -2.32
N GLY A 152 5.26 0.87 -3.09
CA GLY A 152 5.91 0.78 -4.40
C GLY A 152 7.29 0.13 -4.31
N LEU A 153 8.12 0.54 -3.33
CA LEU A 153 9.43 -0.07 -3.09
C LEU A 153 9.34 -1.54 -2.67
N ARG A 154 8.40 -1.89 -1.77
CA ARG A 154 8.19 -3.29 -1.36
C ARG A 154 7.79 -4.17 -2.52
N ILE A 155 6.90 -3.70 -3.41
CA ILE A 155 6.48 -4.46 -4.59
C ILE A 155 7.69 -4.72 -5.49
N LEU A 156 8.53 -3.71 -5.74
CA LEU A 156 9.73 -3.88 -6.56
C LEU A 156 10.77 -4.81 -5.92
N GLU A 157 10.95 -4.72 -4.60
CA GLU A 157 11.81 -5.66 -3.87
C GLU A 157 11.28 -7.08 -3.93
N LEU A 158 9.97 -7.27 -3.79
CA LEU A 158 9.33 -8.58 -3.88
C LEU A 158 9.51 -9.17 -5.28
N VAL A 159 9.33 -8.40 -6.35
CA VAL A 159 9.55 -8.87 -7.72
C VAL A 159 11.03 -9.24 -7.95
N GLN A 160 11.96 -8.48 -7.37
CA GLN A 160 13.39 -8.77 -7.46
C GLN A 160 13.79 -10.04 -6.67
N LYS A 161 13.20 -10.22 -5.48
CA LYS A 161 13.46 -11.35 -4.58
C LYS A 161 12.62 -12.59 -4.89
N ALA A 162 11.54 -12.47 -5.67
CA ALA A 162 10.62 -13.57 -5.94
C ALA A 162 11.32 -14.80 -6.51
N TYR A 163 12.30 -14.60 -7.40
CA TYR A 163 13.10 -15.70 -7.94
C TYR A 163 14.09 -16.28 -6.92
N SER A 164 14.77 -15.44 -6.14
CA SER A 164 15.71 -15.90 -5.11
C SER A 164 15.04 -16.54 -3.90
N ALA A 165 13.81 -16.15 -3.58
CA ALA A 165 13.00 -16.70 -2.49
C ALA A 165 12.21 -17.96 -2.92
N TYR A 166 12.15 -18.22 -4.23
CA TYR A 166 11.59 -19.44 -4.79
C TYR A 166 12.58 -20.63 -4.74
N LEU A 167 13.88 -20.33 -4.80
CA LEU A 167 14.97 -21.29 -4.57
C LEU A 167 15.11 -21.61 -3.08
#